data_AF-A0A2P1IQ88-F1
#
_entry.id   AF-A0A2P1IQ88-F1
#
_cell.length_a   1.000
_cell.length_b   1.000
_cell.length_c   1.000
_cell.angle_alpha   90.00
_cell.angle_beta   90.00
_cell.angle_gamma   90.00
#
_symmetry.space_group_name_H-M   'P 1'
#
loop_
_entity.id
_entity.type
_entity.pdbx_description
1 polymer ?
#
loop_
_entity_poly.entity_id
_entity_poly.type
_entity_poly.pdbx_seq_one_letter_code
_entity_poly.pdbx_strand_id
1 'polypeptide(L)'
;MWFSLIAVAVFNVAGASDGCLPLSEETATYEYYAYSGSRYVDGNPTEKDSSGRYPHGTHAKRFCKGSDEEAGLFVAICVKYRWVYYKDVKPCPDFRCQPLTPNETISNYQYLKETTNSGGESFEVVQPDADGKYPELTYIRRTCNEFPTDRKLQRDIAGLCYKAEWFLRTCPTPGNCYDDDIRTKLKYQGYSFDYETAEVTYSFGNDGAHYFIEGSQVTGICNGYQVPLWCQDGEWIGEVKNISCDMMNAQ
;
A
#
# COMPACT_ATOMS: atom_id res chain seq x y z
N MET A 1 53.22 46.07 -44.89
CA MET A 1 52.67 44.78 -45.37
C MET A 1 51.97 44.10 -44.21
N TRP A 2 50.64 44.09 -44.22
CA TRP A 2 49.82 43.41 -43.24
C TRP A 2 49.61 41.95 -43.67
N PHE A 3 49.91 41.00 -42.78
CA PHE A 3 49.53 39.60 -42.97
C PHE A 3 48.09 39.42 -42.47
N SER A 4 47.16 39.13 -43.38
CA SER A 4 45.84 38.62 -43.01
C SER A 4 45.91 37.10 -42.93
N LEU A 5 45.86 36.55 -41.71
CA LEU A 5 45.58 35.15 -41.45
C LEU A 5 44.07 34.94 -41.59
N ILE A 6 43.66 34.18 -42.60
CA ILE A 6 42.29 33.68 -42.72
C ILE A 6 42.17 32.50 -41.73
N ALA A 7 41.59 32.76 -40.57
CA ALA A 7 41.12 31.71 -39.67
C ALA A 7 39.87 31.08 -40.29
N VAL A 8 40.02 29.89 -40.88
CA VAL A 8 38.88 29.05 -41.23
C VAL A 8 38.33 28.49 -39.93
N ALA A 9 37.29 29.15 -39.40
CA ALA A 9 36.49 28.58 -38.33
C ALA A 9 35.76 27.35 -38.88
N VAL A 10 36.22 26.17 -38.47
CA VAL A 10 35.46 24.93 -38.60
C VAL A 10 34.27 25.03 -37.66
N PHE A 11 33.12 25.43 -38.19
CA PHE A 11 31.86 25.24 -37.48
C PHE A 11 31.61 23.74 -37.39
N ASN A 12 31.84 23.16 -36.20
CA ASN A 12 31.21 21.90 -35.85
C ASN A 12 29.70 22.14 -35.89
N VAL A 13 29.08 21.70 -36.99
CA VAL A 13 27.64 21.51 -37.04
C VAL A 13 27.35 20.48 -35.96
N ALA A 14 26.74 20.92 -34.86
CA ALA A 14 26.15 20.01 -33.90
C ALA A 14 25.14 19.15 -34.66
N GLY A 15 25.57 17.94 -35.04
CA GLY A 15 24.71 16.96 -35.67
C GLY A 15 23.49 16.79 -34.76
N ALA A 16 22.30 16.84 -35.34
CA ALA A 16 21.10 16.43 -34.61
C ALA A 16 21.39 15.05 -34.03
N SER A 17 21.43 14.95 -32.70
CA SER A 17 21.71 13.69 -32.01
C SER A 17 20.64 12.68 -32.40
N ASP A 18 21.00 11.70 -33.21
CA ASP A 18 20.13 10.58 -33.56
C ASP A 18 19.93 9.72 -32.30
N GLY A 19 18.77 9.87 -31.66
CA GLY A 19 18.44 9.08 -30.48
C GLY A 19 17.13 9.46 -29.80
N CYS A 20 16.66 8.56 -28.94
CA CYS A 20 15.37 8.67 -28.26
C CYS A 20 15.53 9.15 -26.82
N LEU A 21 14.63 10.05 -26.39
CA LEU A 21 14.55 10.43 -24.97
C LEU A 21 14.06 9.24 -24.12
N PRO A 22 14.35 9.19 -22.82
CA PRO A 22 13.80 8.16 -21.94
C PRO A 22 12.26 8.10 -21.99
N LEU A 23 11.70 6.90 -21.85
CA LEU A 23 10.26 6.71 -21.70
C LEU A 23 9.79 7.20 -20.32
N SER A 24 8.53 7.66 -20.23
CA SER A 24 7.94 8.14 -18.97
C SER A 24 7.85 7.01 -17.95
N GLU A 25 8.33 7.25 -16.73
CA GLU A 25 8.36 6.28 -15.64
C GLU A 25 7.14 6.37 -14.70
N GLU A 26 6.01 6.95 -15.14
CA GLU A 26 4.83 7.12 -14.30
C GLU A 26 4.24 5.76 -13.86
N THR A 27 3.84 4.92 -14.82
CA THR A 27 3.17 3.63 -14.58
C THR A 27 4.10 2.41 -14.69
N ALA A 28 5.37 2.64 -15.05
CA ALA A 28 6.34 1.57 -15.29
C ALA A 28 7.77 2.06 -15.05
N THR A 29 8.70 1.13 -14.86
CA THR A 29 10.14 1.38 -15.00
C THR A 29 10.65 0.74 -16.28
N TYR A 30 11.77 1.24 -16.79
CA TYR A 30 12.34 0.78 -18.05
C TYR A 30 13.82 0.48 -17.92
N GLU A 31 14.22 -0.66 -18.49
CA GLU A 31 15.61 -0.99 -18.76
C GLU A 31 15.87 -0.93 -20.26
N TYR A 32 17.11 -0.61 -20.65
CA TYR A 32 17.44 -0.30 -22.04
C TYR A 32 18.59 -1.17 -22.51
N TYR A 33 18.41 -1.83 -23.66
CA TYR A 33 19.34 -2.83 -24.18
C TYR A 33 19.59 -2.68 -25.68
N ALA A 34 20.77 -3.08 -26.15
CA ALA A 34 21.06 -3.14 -27.57
C ALA A 34 20.28 -4.29 -28.23
N TYR A 35 19.93 -4.16 -29.51
CA TYR A 35 19.31 -5.25 -30.25
C TYR A 35 20.24 -6.47 -30.35
N SER A 36 19.76 -7.64 -29.93
CA SER A 36 20.50 -8.91 -29.97
C SER A 36 19.84 -9.93 -30.90
N GLY A 37 19.41 -9.50 -32.09
CA GLY A 37 18.82 -10.38 -33.11
C GLY A 37 17.38 -10.86 -32.83
N SER A 38 16.84 -10.60 -31.64
CA SER A 38 15.46 -10.86 -31.26
C SER A 38 14.99 -9.89 -30.20
N ARG A 39 13.67 -9.61 -30.16
CA ARG A 39 13.04 -8.83 -29.09
C ARG A 39 12.79 -9.62 -27.80
N TYR A 40 13.19 -10.89 -27.73
CA TYR A 40 12.99 -11.77 -26.57
C TYR A 40 14.30 -12.11 -25.86
N VAL A 41 15.41 -11.49 -26.29
CA VAL A 41 16.74 -11.76 -25.77
C VAL A 41 17.33 -10.43 -25.34
N ASP A 42 17.77 -10.36 -24.08
CA ASP A 42 18.48 -9.19 -23.58
C ASP A 42 19.82 -9.06 -24.32
N GLY A 43 20.04 -7.90 -24.93
CA GLY A 43 21.37 -7.53 -25.43
C GLY A 43 22.23 -6.91 -24.34
N ASN A 44 23.31 -6.23 -24.73
CA ASN A 44 24.09 -5.47 -23.76
C ASN A 44 23.28 -4.27 -23.25
N PRO A 45 23.32 -3.95 -21.93
CA PRO A 45 22.76 -2.72 -21.40
C PRO A 45 23.27 -1.52 -22.19
N THR A 46 22.35 -0.61 -22.54
CA THR A 46 22.69 0.60 -23.28
C THR A 46 22.57 1.81 -22.37
N GLU A 47 23.57 2.68 -22.43
CA GLU A 47 23.59 3.95 -21.72
C GLU A 47 23.17 5.09 -22.62
N LYS A 48 22.79 6.21 -22.01
CA LYS A 48 22.47 7.45 -22.70
C LYS A 48 23.76 8.07 -23.23
N ASP A 49 23.68 8.72 -24.39
CA ASP A 49 24.75 9.58 -24.88
C ASP A 49 24.84 10.89 -24.06
N SER A 50 25.80 11.74 -24.40
CA SER A 50 26.02 13.04 -23.74
C SER A 50 24.84 14.02 -23.86
N SER A 51 23.89 13.76 -24.75
CA SER A 51 22.65 14.53 -24.89
C SER A 51 21.48 13.96 -24.07
N GLY A 52 21.72 12.87 -23.31
CA GLY A 52 20.71 12.20 -22.51
C GLY A 52 19.79 11.28 -23.33
N ARG A 53 20.20 10.89 -24.54
CA ARG A 53 19.39 10.08 -25.47
C ARG A 53 19.94 8.68 -25.63
N TYR A 54 19.05 7.73 -25.88
CA TYR A 54 19.41 6.36 -26.24
C TYR A 54 19.69 6.27 -27.75
N PRO A 55 20.78 5.59 -28.17
CA PRO A 55 21.11 5.40 -29.57
C PRO A 55 20.01 4.73 -30.41
N HIS A 56 20.06 4.94 -31.72
CA HIS A 56 19.24 4.17 -32.65
C HIS A 56 19.50 2.66 -32.48
N GLY A 57 18.43 1.87 -32.43
CA GLY A 57 18.51 0.41 -32.23
C GLY A 57 18.51 -0.02 -30.77
N THR A 58 18.40 0.89 -29.81
CA THR A 58 18.13 0.55 -28.40
C THR A 58 16.70 0.07 -28.23
N HIS A 59 16.52 -1.00 -27.47
CA HIS A 59 15.24 -1.56 -27.07
C HIS A 59 14.91 -1.15 -25.65
N ALA A 60 13.64 -0.88 -25.37
CA ALA A 60 13.14 -0.61 -24.03
C ALA A 60 12.38 -1.83 -23.49
N LYS A 61 12.84 -2.37 -22.37
CA LYS A 61 12.21 -3.43 -21.59
C LYS A 61 11.42 -2.79 -20.47
N ARG A 62 10.12 -3.09 -20.37
CA ARG A 62 9.20 -2.44 -19.42
C ARG A 62 8.92 -3.36 -18.24
N PHE A 63 8.84 -2.77 -17.06
CA PHE A 63 8.41 -3.41 -15.82
C PHE A 63 7.25 -2.59 -15.26
N CYS A 64 6.06 -3.18 -15.25
CA CYS A 64 4.87 -2.48 -14.74
C CYS A 64 4.97 -2.36 -13.22
N LYS A 65 4.73 -1.15 -12.69
CA LYS A 65 4.69 -0.95 -11.23
C LYS A 65 3.47 -1.68 -10.68
N GLY A 66 3.64 -2.45 -9.60
CA GLY A 66 2.55 -3.16 -8.94
C GLY A 66 2.10 -4.47 -9.61
N SER A 67 2.90 -5.03 -10.52
CA SER A 67 2.62 -6.36 -11.08
C SER A 67 3.88 -7.10 -11.48
N ASP A 68 3.89 -8.38 -11.10
CA ASP A 68 4.89 -9.36 -11.53
C ASP A 68 4.49 -10.05 -12.85
N GLU A 69 3.25 -9.88 -13.32
CA GLU A 69 2.66 -10.68 -14.42
C GLU A 69 3.08 -10.19 -15.82
N GLU A 70 3.44 -8.92 -15.99
CA GLU A 70 3.89 -8.35 -17.29
C GLU A 70 5.31 -7.74 -17.23
N ALA A 71 6.06 -8.07 -16.17
CA ALA A 71 7.41 -7.58 -15.96
C ALA A 71 8.39 -8.17 -16.99
N GLY A 72 9.23 -7.31 -17.58
CA GLY A 72 10.37 -7.75 -18.38
C GLY A 72 10.11 -8.00 -19.86
N LEU A 73 9.05 -7.44 -20.44
CA LEU A 73 8.82 -7.50 -21.88
C LEU A 73 9.46 -6.31 -22.60
N PHE A 74 10.09 -6.56 -23.74
CA PHE A 74 10.50 -5.50 -24.66
C PHE A 74 9.29 -4.87 -25.34
N VAL A 75 9.11 -3.57 -25.15
CA VAL A 75 7.89 -2.84 -25.57
C VAL A 75 8.12 -1.92 -26.76
N ALA A 76 9.34 -1.42 -26.95
CA ALA A 76 9.66 -0.48 -28.00
C ALA A 76 11.13 -0.58 -28.45
N ILE A 77 11.39 -0.07 -29.65
CA ILE A 77 12.73 0.13 -30.20
C ILE A 77 12.92 1.60 -30.61
N CYS A 78 14.09 2.15 -30.36
CA CYS A 78 14.46 3.49 -30.76
C CYS A 78 14.78 3.52 -32.26
N VAL A 79 13.97 4.20 -33.05
CA VAL A 79 14.17 4.39 -34.49
C VAL A 79 14.44 5.86 -34.78
N LYS A 80 15.70 6.19 -35.07
CA LYS A 80 16.19 7.57 -35.20
C LYS A 80 15.92 8.36 -33.91
N TYR A 81 14.92 9.24 -33.92
CA TYR A 81 14.60 10.15 -32.81
C TYR A 81 13.33 9.80 -32.03
N ARG A 82 12.71 8.63 -32.29
CA ARG A 82 11.44 8.24 -31.65
C ARG A 82 11.38 6.76 -31.28
N TRP A 83 10.63 6.47 -30.22
CA TRP A 83 10.26 5.12 -29.85
C TRP A 83 9.19 4.58 -30.80
N VAL A 84 9.40 3.37 -31.32
CA VAL A 84 8.42 2.61 -32.09
C VAL A 84 8.02 1.41 -31.25
N TYR A 85 6.76 1.37 -30.84
CA TYR A 85 6.23 0.28 -30.02
C TYR A 85 6.01 -0.98 -30.85
N TYR A 86 6.30 -2.13 -30.26
CA TYR A 86 5.99 -3.41 -30.88
C TYR A 86 4.48 -3.65 -30.94
N LYS A 87 4.05 -4.39 -31.97
CA LYS A 87 2.66 -4.84 -32.08
C LYS A 87 2.30 -5.75 -30.89
N ASP A 88 1.03 -5.65 -30.50
CA ASP A 88 0.37 -6.47 -29.48
C ASP A 88 0.96 -6.35 -28.07
N VAL A 89 1.72 -5.27 -27.80
CA VAL A 89 2.15 -4.91 -26.45
C VAL A 89 1.00 -4.18 -25.76
N LYS A 90 0.42 -4.81 -24.75
CA LYS A 90 -0.60 -4.18 -23.92
C LYS A 90 0.00 -3.03 -23.09
N PRO A 91 -0.74 -1.97 -22.76
CA PRO A 91 -0.30 -1.01 -21.77
C PRO A 91 -0.18 -1.69 -20.40
N CYS A 92 0.66 -1.16 -19.50
CA CYS A 92 0.63 -1.62 -18.11
C CYS A 92 -0.78 -1.41 -17.56
N PRO A 93 -1.34 -2.39 -16.83
CA PRO A 93 -2.56 -2.15 -16.09
C PRO A 93 -2.34 -1.04 -15.07
N ASP A 94 -3.37 -0.22 -14.88
CA ASP A 94 -3.37 0.80 -13.85
C ASP A 94 -3.86 0.17 -12.55
N PHE A 95 -2.94 -0.20 -11.65
CA PHE A 95 -3.25 -0.85 -10.37
C PHE A 95 -3.58 0.13 -9.23
N ARG A 96 -3.71 1.43 -9.55
CA ARG A 96 -4.04 2.47 -8.57
C ARG A 96 -5.53 2.45 -8.25
N CYS A 97 -5.87 2.72 -6.99
CA CYS A 97 -7.25 2.70 -6.53
C CYS A 97 -7.87 4.11 -6.55
N GLN A 98 -9.16 4.18 -6.90
CA GLN A 98 -9.94 5.41 -6.87
C GLN A 98 -10.27 5.82 -5.42
N PRO A 99 -10.36 7.11 -5.07
CA PRO A 99 -10.75 7.51 -3.72
C PRO A 99 -12.13 6.97 -3.35
N LEU A 100 -12.25 6.51 -2.12
CA LEU A 100 -13.52 6.10 -1.54
C LEU A 100 -14.34 7.30 -1.12
N THR A 101 -15.66 7.14 -1.25
CA THR A 101 -16.62 8.14 -0.82
C THR A 101 -17.18 7.75 0.55
N PRO A 102 -17.17 8.65 1.55
CA PRO A 102 -17.86 8.45 2.83
C PRO A 102 -19.34 8.10 2.66
N ASN A 103 -19.93 7.45 3.66
CA ASN A 103 -21.33 7.01 3.66
C ASN A 103 -21.96 7.09 5.06
N GLU A 104 -23.13 6.49 5.24
CA GLU A 104 -23.89 6.53 6.50
C GLU A 104 -23.14 5.88 7.68
N THR A 105 -22.26 4.91 7.44
CA THR A 105 -21.48 4.22 8.48
C THR A 105 -20.07 4.77 8.64
N ILE A 106 -19.51 5.40 7.61
CA ILE A 106 -18.12 5.90 7.59
C ILE A 106 -18.10 7.38 7.22
N SER A 107 -17.62 8.24 8.13
CA SER A 107 -17.51 9.70 7.89
C SER A 107 -16.29 10.08 7.08
N ASN A 108 -15.20 9.31 7.21
CA ASN A 108 -13.94 9.68 6.59
C ASN A 108 -13.04 8.47 6.33
N TYR A 109 -12.19 8.62 5.31
CA TYR A 109 -11.08 7.73 5.02
C TYR A 109 -9.78 8.53 5.06
N GLN A 110 -8.81 8.02 5.82
CA GLN A 110 -7.45 8.51 5.81
C GLN A 110 -6.59 7.49 5.06
N TYR A 111 -5.90 7.95 4.04
CA TYR A 111 -5.04 7.13 3.19
C TYR A 111 -3.61 7.23 3.69
N LEU A 112 -2.96 6.08 3.79
CA LEU A 112 -1.69 5.93 4.47
C LEU A 112 -0.71 5.14 3.62
N LYS A 113 0.57 5.44 3.78
CA LYS A 113 1.66 4.62 3.25
C LYS A 113 2.59 4.22 4.36
N GLU A 114 2.99 2.96 4.34
CA GLU A 114 3.96 2.44 5.29
C GLU A 114 5.34 3.05 5.03
N THR A 115 5.95 3.57 6.09
CA THR A 115 7.28 4.14 6.08
C THR A 115 8.24 3.24 6.83
N THR A 116 9.39 2.97 6.21
CA THR A 116 10.44 2.13 6.79
C THR A 116 11.26 2.95 7.78
N ASN A 117 10.78 3.10 9.01
CA ASN A 117 11.57 3.67 10.09
C ASN A 117 12.02 2.56 11.05
N SER A 118 13.30 2.59 11.41
CA SER A 118 13.97 1.65 12.29
C SER A 118 13.40 1.71 13.71
N GLY A 119 12.33 0.95 13.98
CA GLY A 119 11.71 0.85 15.30
C GLY A 119 10.26 0.35 15.35
N GLY A 120 9.59 0.20 14.20
CA GLY A 120 8.23 -0.36 14.11
C GLY A 120 7.51 0.06 12.82
N GLU A 121 6.32 -0.50 12.58
CA GLU A 121 5.44 -0.05 11.50
C GLU A 121 5.05 1.41 11.74
N SER A 122 5.38 2.28 10.80
CA SER A 122 5.01 3.69 10.84
C SER A 122 4.29 4.04 9.55
N PHE A 123 3.31 4.93 9.64
CA PHE A 123 2.46 5.29 8.52
C PHE A 123 2.43 6.80 8.35
N GLU A 124 2.52 7.27 7.11
CA GLU A 124 2.34 8.67 6.74
C GLU A 124 1.05 8.86 5.93
N VAL A 125 0.42 10.03 6.07
CA VAL A 125 -0.77 10.37 5.28
C VAL A 125 -0.36 10.66 3.85
N VAL A 126 -1.03 10.02 2.90
CA VAL A 126 -0.79 10.22 1.47
C VAL A 126 -1.95 10.94 0.80
N GLN A 127 -1.59 11.74 -0.21
CA GLN A 127 -2.52 12.37 -1.12
C GLN A 127 -2.62 11.54 -2.40
N PRO A 128 -3.73 11.63 -3.14
CA PRO A 128 -3.79 11.00 -4.45
C PRO A 128 -2.77 11.66 -5.38
N ASP A 129 -2.37 10.94 -6.42
CA ASP A 129 -1.50 11.46 -7.46
C ASP A 129 -2.21 12.46 -8.38
N ALA A 130 -1.52 12.89 -9.44
CA ALA A 130 -2.04 13.88 -10.39
C ALA A 130 -3.32 13.43 -11.11
N ASP A 131 -3.57 12.12 -11.21
CA ASP A 131 -4.79 11.56 -11.81
C ASP A 131 -5.91 11.36 -10.77
N GLY A 132 -5.68 11.76 -9.52
CA GLY A 132 -6.63 11.62 -8.43
C GLY A 132 -6.69 10.20 -7.86
N LYS A 133 -5.71 9.33 -8.12
CA LYS A 133 -5.70 7.94 -7.64
C LYS A 133 -4.63 7.69 -6.58
N TYR A 134 -4.82 6.63 -5.80
CA TYR A 134 -3.85 6.17 -4.81
C TYR A 134 -3.00 5.02 -5.35
N PRO A 135 -1.67 5.02 -5.13
CA PRO A 135 -0.82 3.93 -5.56
C PRO A 135 -1.19 2.61 -4.87
N GLU A 136 -0.80 1.51 -5.49
CA GLU A 136 -0.89 0.20 -4.85
C GLU A 136 -0.11 0.19 -3.51
N LEU A 137 -0.56 -0.65 -2.58
CA LEU A 137 -0.05 -0.71 -1.21
C LEU A 137 -0.30 0.58 -0.40
N THR A 138 -1.24 1.41 -0.85
CA THR A 138 -1.85 2.43 0.02
C THR A 138 -2.79 1.74 1.00
N TYR A 139 -2.62 2.01 2.27
CA TYR A 139 -3.47 1.54 3.34
C TYR A 139 -4.55 2.57 3.67
N ILE A 140 -5.62 2.12 4.32
CA ILE A 140 -6.72 2.99 4.75
C ILE A 140 -6.92 2.85 6.25
N ARG A 141 -7.07 3.99 6.93
CA ARG A 141 -7.85 4.10 8.17
C ARG A 141 -9.22 4.66 7.83
N ARG A 142 -10.24 4.19 8.52
CA ARG A 142 -11.62 4.72 8.39
C ARG A 142 -12.07 5.32 9.70
N THR A 143 -12.98 6.27 9.63
CA THR A 143 -13.70 6.79 10.80
C THR A 143 -15.13 6.30 10.77
N CYS A 144 -15.49 5.39 11.68
CA CYS A 144 -16.86 4.87 11.83
C CYS A 144 -17.73 5.88 12.59
N ASN A 145 -18.90 6.23 12.06
CA ASN A 145 -19.79 7.26 12.60
C ASN A 145 -20.35 6.93 13.97
N GLU A 146 -20.58 5.65 14.24
CA GLU A 146 -21.26 5.18 15.46
C GLU A 146 -20.29 4.98 16.64
N PHE A 147 -18.99 5.21 16.44
CA PHE A 147 -17.98 5.04 17.49
C PHE A 147 -17.27 6.36 17.78
N PRO A 148 -16.98 6.67 19.06
CA PRO A 148 -16.15 7.81 19.43
C PRO A 148 -14.79 7.81 18.71
N THR A 149 -14.30 9.01 18.34
CA THR A 149 -13.06 9.21 17.57
C THR A 149 -11.79 8.75 18.31
N ASP A 150 -11.84 8.62 19.63
CA ASP A 150 -10.73 8.21 20.49
C ASP A 150 -10.59 6.69 20.65
N ARG A 151 -11.56 5.89 20.16
CA ARG A 151 -11.50 4.43 20.18
C ARG A 151 -10.34 3.90 19.32
N LYS A 152 -9.65 2.85 19.80
CA LYS A 152 -8.52 2.21 19.11
C LYS A 152 -8.89 1.75 17.68
N LEU A 153 -10.11 1.23 17.50
CA LEU A 153 -10.69 0.86 16.21
C LEU A 153 -10.57 1.97 15.14
N GLN A 154 -10.69 3.25 15.51
CA GLN A 154 -10.60 4.38 14.57
C GLN A 154 -9.16 4.61 14.06
N ARG A 155 -8.17 4.01 14.73
CA ARG A 155 -6.74 4.12 14.42
C ARG A 155 -6.21 2.88 13.71
N ASP A 156 -7.04 1.86 13.53
CA ASP A 156 -6.63 0.60 12.91
C ASP A 156 -6.70 0.69 11.38
N ILE A 157 -5.79 -0.03 10.72
CA ILE A 157 -5.80 -0.18 9.27
C ILE A 157 -7.01 -1.02 8.86
N ALA A 158 -7.93 -0.37 8.17
CA ALA A 158 -9.22 -0.89 7.73
C ALA A 158 -9.20 -1.46 6.31
N GLY A 159 -8.14 -1.24 5.54
CA GLY A 159 -8.04 -1.81 4.21
C GLY A 159 -6.75 -1.45 3.47
N LEU A 160 -6.65 -2.00 2.27
CA LEU A 160 -5.48 -1.93 1.39
C LEU A 160 -5.91 -1.75 -0.06
N CYS A 161 -5.19 -0.91 -0.81
CA CYS A 161 -5.27 -0.86 -2.26
C CYS A 161 -4.39 -1.97 -2.85
N TYR A 162 -5.00 -2.88 -3.59
CA TYR A 162 -4.30 -3.96 -4.26
C TYR A 162 -4.97 -4.25 -5.61
N LYS A 163 -4.19 -4.41 -6.68
CA LYS A 163 -4.71 -4.66 -8.03
C LYS A 163 -5.89 -3.76 -8.46
N ALA A 164 -5.80 -2.45 -8.21
CA ALA A 164 -6.84 -1.43 -8.47
C ALA A 164 -8.16 -1.56 -7.69
N GLU A 165 -8.21 -2.43 -6.67
CA GLU A 165 -9.37 -2.60 -5.82
C GLU A 165 -9.05 -2.28 -4.36
N TRP A 166 -10.04 -1.76 -3.64
CA TRP A 166 -9.95 -1.59 -2.21
C TRP A 166 -10.47 -2.82 -1.49
N PHE A 167 -9.57 -3.48 -0.77
CA PHE A 167 -9.92 -4.54 0.15
C PHE A 167 -10.27 -3.92 1.49
N LEU A 168 -11.53 -3.51 1.63
CA LEU A 168 -12.04 -2.83 2.81
C LEU A 168 -12.71 -3.78 3.76
N ARG A 169 -12.50 -3.48 5.03
CA ARG A 169 -13.27 -4.04 6.12
C ARG A 169 -14.47 -3.10 6.36
N THR A 170 -15.58 -3.62 6.87
CA THR A 170 -16.74 -2.82 7.31
C THR A 170 -16.56 -2.36 8.76
N CYS A 171 -17.26 -1.29 9.14
CA CYS A 171 -17.36 -0.91 10.56
C CYS A 171 -18.01 -2.04 11.37
N PRO A 172 -17.53 -2.32 12.60
CA PRO A 172 -18.25 -3.18 13.53
C PRO A 172 -19.62 -2.58 13.86
N THR A 173 -20.56 -3.42 14.28
CA THR A 173 -21.88 -2.97 14.74
C THR A 173 -21.76 -2.39 16.15
N PRO A 174 -22.48 -1.31 16.49
CA PRO A 174 -22.59 -0.81 17.85
C PRO A 174 -23.08 -1.91 18.79
N GLY A 175 -22.53 -1.96 20.02
CA GLY A 175 -22.81 -3.02 20.99
C GLY A 175 -21.78 -4.17 20.97
N ASN A 176 -20.97 -4.29 19.91
CA ASN A 176 -19.93 -5.32 19.84
C ASN A 176 -18.68 -4.94 20.65
N CYS A 177 -18.06 -5.92 21.31
CA CYS A 177 -16.89 -5.75 22.15
C CYS A 177 -15.62 -6.20 21.46
N TYR A 178 -14.54 -5.46 21.68
CA TYR A 178 -13.25 -5.73 21.06
C TYR A 178 -12.35 -6.55 21.99
N ASP A 179 -11.83 -7.67 21.51
CA ASP A 179 -11.00 -8.58 22.31
C ASP A 179 -9.75 -7.93 22.90
N ASP A 180 -9.12 -7.01 22.17
CA ASP A 180 -7.93 -6.31 22.61
C ASP A 180 -8.19 -5.39 23.82
N ASP A 181 -9.43 -4.95 24.04
CA ASP A 181 -9.80 -4.20 25.25
C ASP A 181 -9.60 -5.06 26.52
N ILE A 182 -9.70 -6.39 26.43
CA ILE A 182 -9.46 -7.31 27.56
C ILE A 182 -8.01 -7.21 28.03
N ARG A 183 -7.06 -7.13 27.09
CA ARG A 183 -5.63 -7.02 27.42
C ARG A 183 -5.22 -5.59 27.71
N THR A 184 -5.69 -4.63 26.91
CA THR A 184 -5.17 -3.26 26.94
C THR A 184 -5.87 -2.37 27.96
N LYS A 185 -7.18 -2.52 28.16
CA LYS A 185 -7.96 -1.74 29.15
C LYS A 185 -8.11 -2.50 30.46
N LEU A 186 -8.54 -3.75 30.40
CA LEU A 186 -8.79 -4.57 31.60
C LEU A 186 -7.53 -5.26 32.14
N LYS A 187 -6.40 -5.19 31.42
CA LYS A 187 -5.06 -5.65 31.85
C LYS A 187 -4.96 -7.14 32.12
N TYR A 188 -5.84 -7.95 31.52
CA TYR A 188 -5.69 -9.40 31.57
C TYR A 188 -4.48 -9.85 30.76
N GLN A 189 -3.82 -10.92 31.21
CA GLN A 189 -2.64 -11.49 30.56
C GLN A 189 -3.00 -12.28 29.29
N GLY A 190 -4.24 -12.72 29.20
CA GLY A 190 -4.79 -13.42 28.06
C GLY A 190 -6.30 -13.56 28.20
N TYR A 191 -6.90 -14.17 27.19
CA TYR A 191 -8.30 -14.55 27.22
C TYR A 191 -8.48 -15.82 26.39
N SER A 192 -9.54 -16.58 26.67
CA SER A 192 -10.02 -17.69 25.85
C SER A 192 -11.51 -17.52 25.63
N PHE A 193 -12.03 -18.13 24.57
CA PHE A 193 -13.46 -18.10 24.28
C PHE A 193 -13.87 -19.44 23.67
N ASP A 194 -15.14 -19.79 23.88
CA ASP A 194 -15.77 -20.96 23.28
C ASP A 194 -16.60 -20.48 22.09
N TYR A 195 -16.48 -21.13 20.94
CA TYR A 195 -17.27 -20.78 19.74
C TYR A 195 -18.77 -21.01 19.94
N GLU A 196 -19.18 -21.81 20.93
CA GLU A 196 -20.60 -22.01 21.27
C GLU A 196 -21.23 -20.82 22.02
N THR A 197 -20.45 -20.05 22.77
CA THR A 197 -20.93 -18.93 23.61
C THR A 197 -20.38 -17.57 23.22
N ALA A 198 -19.38 -17.56 22.34
CA ALA A 198 -18.77 -16.35 21.82
C ALA A 198 -19.05 -16.25 20.33
N GLU A 199 -20.04 -15.43 19.98
CA GLU A 199 -20.35 -15.14 18.60
C GLU A 199 -19.42 -14.04 18.08
N VAL A 200 -18.39 -14.49 17.36
CA VAL A 200 -17.43 -13.61 16.69
C VAL A 200 -18.09 -13.08 15.42
N THR A 201 -18.34 -11.77 15.37
CA THR A 201 -18.83 -11.12 14.14
C THR A 201 -17.71 -10.74 13.19
N TYR A 202 -16.48 -10.72 13.69
CA TYR A 202 -15.35 -10.21 12.93
C TYR A 202 -14.02 -10.73 13.46
N SER A 203 -13.17 -11.27 12.58
CA SER A 203 -11.78 -11.64 12.89
C SER A 203 -10.79 -10.91 11.97
N PHE A 204 -9.65 -10.48 12.52
CA PHE A 204 -8.63 -9.71 11.82
C PHE A 204 -7.48 -10.61 11.35
N GLY A 205 -7.39 -10.89 10.05
CA GLY A 205 -6.20 -11.52 9.43
C GLY A 205 -5.69 -12.76 10.16
N ASN A 206 -4.38 -13.04 10.06
CA ASN A 206 -3.73 -14.06 10.89
C ASN A 206 -3.42 -13.55 12.31
N ASP A 207 -3.78 -12.30 12.62
CA ASP A 207 -3.36 -11.59 13.83
C ASP A 207 -4.34 -11.84 14.98
N GLY A 208 -5.51 -12.43 14.69
CA GLY A 208 -6.41 -13.00 15.69
C GLY A 208 -7.15 -11.98 16.54
N ALA A 209 -7.34 -10.74 16.08
CA ALA A 209 -8.17 -9.76 16.78
C ALA A 209 -9.66 -10.01 16.46
N HIS A 210 -10.52 -9.97 17.47
CA HIS A 210 -11.92 -10.40 17.38
C HIS A 210 -12.88 -9.31 17.87
N TYR A 211 -14.00 -9.13 17.15
CA TYR A 211 -15.16 -8.43 17.71
C TYR A 211 -16.24 -9.44 18.03
N PHE A 212 -16.71 -9.38 19.26
CA PHE A 212 -17.74 -10.23 19.81
C PHE A 212 -19.05 -9.46 19.85
N ILE A 213 -20.15 -10.10 19.46
CA ILE A 213 -21.45 -9.46 19.58
C ILE A 213 -21.86 -9.29 21.03
N GLU A 214 -22.78 -8.37 21.27
CA GLU A 214 -23.45 -8.26 22.56
C GLU A 214 -24.02 -9.61 23.02
N GLY A 215 -23.83 -9.92 24.30
CA GLY A 215 -24.18 -11.21 24.92
C GLY A 215 -23.08 -12.27 24.83
N SER A 216 -22.06 -12.09 23.99
CA SER A 216 -20.95 -13.04 23.89
C SER A 216 -20.19 -13.17 25.21
N GLN A 217 -19.80 -14.39 25.55
CA GLN A 217 -19.03 -14.68 26.75
C GLN A 217 -17.60 -15.09 26.42
N VAL A 218 -16.63 -14.51 27.13
CA VAL A 218 -15.22 -14.89 27.05
C VAL A 218 -14.67 -15.10 28.46
N THR A 219 -13.54 -15.79 28.57
CA THR A 219 -12.83 -16.01 29.84
C THR A 219 -11.54 -15.21 29.84
N GLY A 220 -11.44 -14.19 30.69
CA GLY A 220 -10.18 -13.47 30.94
C GLY A 220 -9.26 -14.26 31.87
N ILE A 221 -7.95 -14.20 31.61
CA ILE A 221 -6.90 -14.83 32.45
C ILE A 221 -6.11 -13.75 33.20
N CYS A 222 -6.23 -13.73 34.53
CA CYS A 222 -5.55 -12.80 35.41
C CYS A 222 -4.78 -13.55 36.49
N ASN A 223 -3.44 -13.57 36.42
CA ASN A 223 -2.56 -14.22 37.40
C ASN A 223 -2.92 -15.69 37.68
N GLY A 224 -3.34 -16.42 36.63
CA GLY A 224 -3.77 -17.81 36.72
C GLY A 224 -5.23 -18.01 37.13
N TYR A 225 -5.95 -16.96 37.52
CA TYR A 225 -7.39 -16.99 37.75
C TYR A 225 -8.15 -16.77 36.44
N GLN A 226 -9.24 -17.51 36.28
CA GLN A 226 -10.17 -17.37 35.16
C GLN A 226 -11.36 -16.53 35.60
N VAL A 227 -11.65 -15.47 34.85
CA VAL A 227 -12.75 -14.55 35.12
C VAL A 227 -13.69 -14.54 33.93
N PRO A 228 -14.97 -14.89 34.11
CA PRO A 228 -15.94 -14.77 33.03
C PRO A 228 -16.20 -13.29 32.75
N LEU A 229 -16.20 -12.95 31.45
CA LEU A 229 -16.49 -11.63 30.93
C LEU A 229 -17.61 -11.74 29.89
N TRP A 230 -18.53 -10.78 29.89
CA TRP A 230 -19.60 -10.68 28.89
C TRP A 230 -19.46 -9.40 28.12
N CYS A 231 -19.78 -9.47 26.83
CA CYS A 231 -19.92 -8.29 26.02
C CYS A 231 -21.29 -7.66 26.25
N GLN A 232 -21.32 -6.42 26.71
CA GLN A 232 -22.56 -5.67 26.87
C GLN A 232 -22.35 -4.21 26.49
N ASP A 233 -23.23 -3.66 25.65
CA ASP A 233 -23.17 -2.26 25.21
C ASP A 233 -21.78 -1.82 24.68
N GLY A 234 -21.03 -2.74 24.04
CA GLY A 234 -19.69 -2.48 23.51
C GLY A 234 -18.57 -2.44 24.56
N GLU A 235 -18.83 -2.90 25.78
CA GLU A 235 -17.84 -3.03 26.85
C GLU A 235 -17.82 -4.44 27.47
N TRP A 236 -16.65 -4.83 27.96
CA TRP A 236 -16.49 -6.08 28.70
C TRP A 236 -16.86 -5.88 30.15
N ILE A 237 -17.86 -6.62 30.61
CA ILE A 237 -18.31 -6.63 32.00
C ILE A 237 -17.92 -7.96 32.68
N GLY A 238 -17.64 -7.92 33.98
CA GLY A 238 -17.33 -9.10 34.79
C GLY A 238 -18.31 -9.25 35.96
N GLU A 239 -18.41 -10.47 36.50
CA GLU A 239 -19.33 -10.82 37.60
C GLU A 239 -18.89 -10.17 38.92
N VAL A 240 -17.59 -9.89 39.03
CA VAL A 240 -16.95 -9.27 40.19
C VAL A 240 -16.91 -7.75 40.03
N LYS A 241 -17.16 -7.02 41.14
CA LYS A 241 -17.05 -5.54 41.19
C LYS A 241 -15.71 -4.97 40.70
N ASN A 242 -14.64 -5.78 40.76
CA ASN A 242 -13.31 -5.42 40.27
C ASN A 242 -13.05 -6.17 38.95
N ILE A 243 -13.43 -5.56 37.83
CA ILE A 243 -13.33 -6.19 36.51
C ILE A 243 -11.92 -6.16 35.93
N SER A 244 -11.04 -5.27 36.40
CA SER A 244 -9.65 -5.12 35.94
C SER A 244 -8.70 -6.01 36.74
N CYS A 245 -7.76 -6.66 36.06
CA CYS A 245 -6.78 -7.55 36.69
C CYS A 245 -5.92 -6.81 37.73
N ASP A 246 -5.59 -5.54 37.50
CA ASP A 246 -4.84 -4.72 38.46
C ASP A 246 -5.62 -4.49 39.76
N MET A 247 -6.95 -4.37 39.67
CA MET A 247 -7.82 -4.16 40.84
C MET A 247 -8.07 -5.44 41.62
N MET A 248 -7.93 -6.61 40.99
CA MET A 248 -7.99 -7.90 41.67
C MET A 248 -6.73 -8.18 42.50
N ASN A 249 -5.59 -7.57 42.16
CA ASN A 249 -4.33 -7.71 42.89
C ASN A 249 -4.24 -6.83 44.15
N ALA A 250 -5.19 -5.93 44.36
CA ALA A 250 -5.21 -4.99 45.49
C ALA A 250 -6.00 -5.51 46.71
N GLN A 251 -6.42 -6.78 46.70
CA GLN A 251 -7.08 -7.49 47.80
C GLN A 251 -6.15 -8.53 48.42
#